data_AF-A0A1B7X2B6-F1
#
_entry.id   AF-A0A1B7X2B6-F1
#
_cell.length_a   1.000
_cell.length_b   1.000
_cell.length_c   1.000
_cell.angle_alpha   90.00
_cell.angle_beta   90.00
_cell.angle_gamma   90.00
#
_symmetry.space_group_name_H-M   'P 1'
#
loop_
_entity.id
_entity.type
_entity.pdbx_description
1 polymer ?
#
loop_
_entity_poly.entity_id
_entity_poly.type
_entity_poly.pdbx_seq_one_letter_code
_entity_poly.pdbx_strand_id
1 'polypeptide(L)' 'MSKSKHDIVRKVLRASEDGLTVRQITELTKVEADSLSRILATMQDAYIDRWSGPTRGQYSAVWCVVVPPENCPRPTREES' A
#
# COMPACT_ATOMS: atom_id res chain seq x y z
N MET A 1 23.49 -0.60 -0.35
CA MET A 1 22.32 0.32 -0.34
C MET A 1 21.23 -0.36 0.47
N SER A 2 20.93 0.12 1.68
CA SER A 2 19.80 -0.40 2.46
C SER A 2 18.52 -0.13 1.68
N LYS A 3 17.66 -1.13 1.47
CA LYS A 3 16.35 -0.92 0.83
C LYS A 3 15.53 0.00 1.73
N SER A 4 14.90 1.03 1.16
CA SER A 4 14.07 1.94 1.96
C SER A 4 12.88 1.16 2.52
N LYS A 5 12.36 1.58 3.68
CA LYS A 5 11.16 0.97 4.26
C LYS A 5 9.97 1.07 3.30
N HIS A 6 9.88 2.16 2.53
CA HIS A 6 8.89 2.33 1.47
C HIS A 6 8.94 1.22 0.42
N ASP A 7 10.13 0.81 -0.02
CA ASP A 7 10.26 -0.24 -1.04
C ASP A 7 9.84 -1.61 -0.50
N ILE A 8 10.14 -1.89 0.77
CA ILE A 8 9.74 -3.13 1.44
C ILE A 8 8.21 -3.18 1.58
N VAL A 9 7.59 -2.11 2.07
CA VAL A 9 6.13 -2.00 2.23
C VAL A 9 5.44 -2.11 0.88
N ARG A 10 5.91 -1.37 -0.13
CA ARG A 10 5.37 -1.42 -1.49
C ARG A 10 5.46 -2.82 -2.09
N LYS A 11 6.57 -3.52 -1.91
CA LYS A 11 6.73 -4.90 -2.41
C LYS A 11 5.70 -5.85 -1.77
N VAL A 12 5.49 -5.74 -0.46
CA VAL A 12 4.52 -6.58 0.26
C VAL A 12 3.09 -6.29 -0.19
N LEU A 13 2.73 -5.02 -0.36
CA LEU A 13 1.40 -4.65 -0.84
C LEU A 13 1.16 -5.08 -2.30
N ARG A 14 2.16 -4.97 -3.19
CA ARG A 14 2.05 -5.48 -4.57
C ARG A 14 1.88 -6.99 -4.65
N ALA A 15 2.42 -7.73 -3.69
CA ALA A 15 2.29 -9.18 -3.63
C ALA A 15 0.94 -9.64 -3.04
N SER A 16 0.12 -8.71 -2.54
CA SER A 16 -1.17 -8.99 -1.88
C SER A 16 -2.28 -8.21 -2.57
N GLU A 17 -2.91 -8.81 -3.59
CA GLU A 17 -3.94 -8.15 -4.41
C GLU A 17 -5.13 -7.65 -3.56
N ASP A 18 -5.53 -8.42 -2.55
CA ASP A 18 -6.60 -8.04 -1.63
C ASP A 18 -6.19 -6.96 -0.61
N GLY A 19 -4.94 -6.50 -0.62
CA GLY A 19 -4.43 -5.55 0.36
C GLY A 19 -4.21 -6.13 1.76
N LEU A 20 -3.70 -5.29 2.66
CA LEU A 20 -3.32 -5.68 4.01
C LEU A 20 -3.61 -4.59 5.05
N THR A 21 -3.96 -5.01 6.26
CA THR A 21 -4.01 -4.12 7.43
C THR A 21 -2.62 -3.75 7.92
N VAL A 22 -2.49 -2.62 8.63
CA VAL A 22 -1.21 -2.20 9.24
C VAL A 22 -0.59 -3.32 10.08
N ARG A 23 -1.41 -4.05 10.84
CA ARG A 23 -0.96 -5.20 11.63
C ARG A 23 -0.33 -6.29 10.76
N GLN A 24 -0.99 -6.70 9.68
CA GLN A 24 -0.47 -7.71 8.77
C GLN A 24 0.82 -7.23 8.08
N ILE A 25 0.88 -5.94 7.69
CA ILE A 25 2.09 -5.35 7.13
C ILE A 25 3.24 -5.37 8.15
N THR A 26 3.00 -5.05 9.43
CA THR A 26 4.01 -5.16 10.49
C THR A 26 4.50 -6.60 10.65
N GLU A 27 3.58 -7.58 10.67
CA GLU A 27 3.93 -8.99 10.81
C GLU A 27 4.86 -9.47 9.68
N LEU A 28 4.62 -9.02 8.45
CA LEU A 28 5.40 -9.39 7.25
C LEU A 28 6.71 -8.62 7.09
N THR A 29 6.72 -7.33 7.41
CA THR A 29 7.87 -6.44 7.15
C THR A 29 8.77 -6.21 8.36
N LYS A 30 8.28 -6.54 9.57
CA LYS A 30 8.88 -6.16 10.86
C LYS A 30 9.08 -4.65 11.04
N VAL A 31 8.30 -3.85 10.31
CA VAL A 31 8.27 -2.39 10.48
C VAL A 31 7.18 -2.04 11.49
N GLU A 32 7.55 -1.21 12.48
CA GLU A 32 6.65 -0.73 13.53
C GLU A 32 5.42 -0.02 12.96
N ALA A 33 4.27 -0.20 13.61
CA ALA A 33 2.99 0.33 13.16
C ALA A 33 2.99 1.86 13.00
N ASP A 34 3.63 2.59 13.93
CA ASP A 34 3.76 4.06 13.85
C ASP A 34 4.57 4.51 12.62
N SER A 35 5.62 3.75 12.29
CA SER A 35 6.40 3.99 11.08
C SER A 35 5.57 3.68 9.83
N LEU A 36 4.82 2.58 9.83
CA LEU A 36 3.95 2.21 8.71
C LEU A 36 2.88 3.26 8.43
N SER A 37 2.21 3.78 9.46
CA SER A 37 1.19 4.83 9.28
C SER A 37 1.77 6.06 8.55
N ARG A 38 3.00 6.47 8.89
CA ARG A 38 3.69 7.58 8.21
C ARG A 38 4.13 7.22 6.79
N ILE A 39 4.61 5.99 6.58
CA ILE A 39 5.02 5.50 5.25
C ILE A 39 3.80 5.47 4.32
N LEU A 40 2.71 4.83 4.75
CA LEU A 40 1.48 4.70 3.97
C LEU A 40 0.87 6.07 3.65
N ALA A 41 0.87 7.01 4.60
CA ALA A 41 0.41 8.38 4.36
C ALA A 41 1.28 9.18 3.38
N THR A 42 2.54 8.78 3.16
CA THR A 42 3.47 9.46 2.22
C THR A 42 3.60 8.73 0.89
N MET A 43 3.07 7.52 0.76
CA MET A 43 3.03 6.76 -0.48
C MET A 43 1.86 7.23 -1.34
N GLN A 44 2.16 7.96 -2.42
CA GLN A 44 1.15 8.46 -3.37
C GLN A 44 0.40 7.34 -4.11
N ASP A 45 1.02 6.16 -4.20
CA ASP A 45 0.47 4.97 -4.82
C ASP A 45 -0.37 4.13 -3.85
N ALA A 46 -0.39 4.43 -2.55
CA ALA A 46 -1.14 3.68 -1.55
C ALA A 46 -2.51 4.30 -1.27
N TYR A 47 -3.52 3.45 -1.08
CA TYR A 47 -4.87 3.88 -0.72
C TYR A 47 -5.54 2.87 0.22
N ILE A 48 -6.57 3.33 0.94
CA ILE A 48 -7.44 2.47 1.74
C ILE A 48 -8.51 1.92 0.81
N ASP A 49 -8.50 0.61 0.57
CA ASP A 49 -9.48 -0.08 -0.26
C ASP A 49 -10.78 -0.33 0.52
N ARG A 50 -10.66 -0.80 1.76
CA ARG A 50 -11.80 -1.11 2.64
C ARG A 50 -11.43 -1.00 4.11
N TRP A 51 -12.45 -1.10 4.96
CA TRP A 51 -12.30 -1.22 6.41
C TRP A 51 -12.71 -2.61 6.86
N SER A 52 -11.86 -3.25 7.67
CA SER A 52 -12.11 -4.56 8.26
C SER A 52 -12.54 -4.43 9.73
N GLY A 53 -13.43 -5.31 10.18
CA GLY A 53 -13.94 -5.32 11.56
C GLY A 53 -15.42 -4.91 11.69
N PRO A 54 -15.87 -4.48 12.88
CA PRO A 54 -15.03 -4.10 14.02
C PRO A 54 -14.54 -5.31 14.83
N THR A 55 -13.29 -5.26 15.30
CA THR A 55 -12.77 -6.17 16.33
C THR A 55 -12.66 -5.38 17.62
N ARG A 56 -13.38 -5.79 18.68
CA ARG A 56 -13.46 -5.06 19.96
C ARG A 56 -13.84 -3.57 19.78
N GLY A 57 -14.75 -3.28 18.85
CA GLY A 57 -15.22 -1.93 18.56
C GLY A 57 -14.28 -1.08 17.68
N GLN A 58 -13.15 -1.63 17.21
CA GLN A 58 -12.20 -0.91 16.37
C GLN A 58 -12.18 -1.46 14.94
N TYR A 59 -12.21 -0.56 13.96
CA TYR A 59 -12.01 -0.88 12.54
C TYR A 59 -10.54 -0.79 12.17
N SER A 60 -10.09 -1.63 11.24
CA SER A 60 -8.75 -1.60 10.69
C SER A 60 -8.80 -1.33 9.19
N ALA A 61 -8.13 -0.27 8.74
CA ALA A 61 -7.98 0.04 7.33
C ALA A 61 -7.18 -1.08 6.62
N VAL A 62 -7.68 -1.52 5.47
CA VAL A 62 -6.98 -2.41 4.55
C VAL A 62 -6.39 -1.56 3.44
N TRP A 63 -5.07 -1.61 3.31
CA TRP A 63 -4.30 -0.81 2.38
C TRP A 63 -3.94 -1.62 1.14
N CYS A 64 -4.08 -0.97 -0.02
CA CYS A 64 -3.64 -1.47 -1.32
C CYS A 64 -2.66 -0.48 -1.95
N VAL A 65 -1.99 -0.90 -3.03
CA VAL A 65 -1.20 0.00 -3.89
C VAL A 65 -1.68 -0.10 -5.32
N VAL A 66 -1.71 1.03 -6.01
CA VAL A 66 -2.01 1.07 -7.44
C VAL A 66 -0.90 0.35 -8.20
N VAL A 67 -1.28 -0.67 -8.98
CA VAL A 67 -0.39 -1.36 -9.91
C VAL A 67 -0.73 -0.87 -11.32
N PRO A 68 0.11 -0.02 -11.93
CA PRO A 68 -0.14 0.42 -13.29
C PRO A 68 -0.03 -0.78 -14.25
N PRO A 69 -0.84 -0.80 -15.32
CA PRO A 69 -0.74 -1.83 -16.36
C PRO A 69 0.64 -1.78 -17.03
N GLU A 70 1.12 -2.95 -17.45
CA GLU A 70 2.46 -3.11 -18.04
C GLU A 70 2.67 -2.26 -19.31
N ASN A 71 1.59 -2.06 -20.08
CA ASN A 71 1.58 -1.28 -21.31
C ASN A 71 0.70 -0.03 -21.16
N CYS A 72 1.14 0.94 -20.37
CA CYS A 72 0.48 2.25 -20.35
C CYS A 72 0.69 2.94 -21.72
N PRO A 73 -0.37 3.24 -22.51
CA PRO A 73 -0.22 3.81 -23.83
C PRO A 73 0.48 5.17 -23.74
N ARG A 74 1.42 5.42 -24.64
CA ARG A 74 2.06 6.74 -24.72
C ARG A 74 1.02 7.76 -25.18
N PRO A 75 1.02 8.98 -24.63
CA PRO A 75 0.20 10.05 -25.17
C PRO A 75 0.57 10.22 -26.65
N THR A 76 -0.39 9.99 -27.54
CA THR A 76 -0.26 10.33 -28.96
C THR A 76 -0.58 11.81 -29.12
N ARG A 77 -0.01 12.47 -30.12
CA ARG A 77 -0.09 13.92 -30.33
C ARG A 77 -1.52 14.42 -30.67
N GLU A 78 -2.52 13.55 -30.69
CA GLU A 78 -3.88 13.83 -31.11
C GLU A 78 -4.80 14.11 -29.92
N GLU A 79 -4.43 15.07 -29.08
CA GLU A 79 -5.43 15.80 -28.28
C GLU A 79 -5.17 17.28 -28.52
N SER A 80 -6.01 17.86 -29.38
CA SER A 80 -6.10 19.30 -29.72
C SER A 80 -7.26 19.93 -28.96
#